data_AF-A0A8E7QK33-F1
#
_entry.id   AF-A0A8E7QK33-F1
#
_cell.length_a   1.000
_cell.length_b   1.000
_cell.length_c   1.000
_cell.angle_alpha   90.00
_cell.angle_beta   90.00
_cell.angle_gamma   90.00
#
_symmetry.space_group_name_H-M   'P 1'
#
loop_
_entity.id
_entity.type
_entity.pdbx_description
1 polymer ?
#
loop_
_entity_poly.entity_id
_entity_poly.type
_entity_poly.pdbx_seq_one_letter_code
_entity_poly.pdbx_strand_id
1 'polypeptide(L)'
;MLFSIQLLIILICLFYGARKGGIALGLLGGIGLVILVFVFHLQPGKPPVDVMLVIQMFMLLTGALIIILTKTNPASISKNEVFRSGMIAIVAVYGIAWMAETMFGAHMSEIQGVLGEMVKEYPWAYAIVLLLVSKFVNSQAAALAAIVPVALAIGVDPAYIVASAPACYGYYILPTYPSDLAAIQFDRSGTTRIGRFVINHSFILPGLIGVSVSCVFGWIFAAMYGFL
;
A
#
# COMPACT_ATOMS: atom_id res chain seq x y z
N MET A 1 16.90 -31.01 -21.95
CA MET A 1 17.57 -29.86 -22.60
C MET A 1 16.75 -28.58 -22.48
N LEU A 2 15.45 -28.58 -22.84
CA LEU A 2 14.56 -27.42 -22.73
C LEU A 2 14.44 -26.84 -21.30
N PHE A 3 14.31 -27.72 -20.31
CA PHE A 3 14.28 -27.36 -18.89
C PHE A 3 15.56 -26.66 -18.42
N SER A 4 16.73 -27.13 -18.85
CA SER A 4 18.03 -26.54 -18.49
C SER A 4 18.19 -25.11 -19.02
N ILE A 5 17.57 -24.79 -20.16
CA ILE A 5 17.58 -23.45 -20.78
C ILE A 5 16.62 -22.50 -20.06
N GLN A 6 15.41 -22.97 -19.70
CA GLN A 6 14.45 -22.20 -18.90
C GLN A 6 15.04 -21.81 -17.53
N LEU A 7 15.70 -22.76 -16.88
CA LEU A 7 16.34 -22.54 -15.58
C LEU A 7 17.50 -21.54 -15.69
N LEU A 8 18.29 -21.60 -16.77
CA LEU A 8 19.36 -20.64 -17.01
C LEU A 8 18.82 -19.21 -17.21
N ILE A 9 17.69 -19.03 -17.90
CA ILE A 9 17.02 -17.74 -18.11
C ILE A 9 16.57 -17.12 -16.77
N ILE A 10 15.98 -17.94 -15.88
CA ILE A 10 15.62 -17.51 -14.53
C ILE A 10 16.86 -17.09 -13.75
N LEU A 11 17.91 -17.92 -13.77
CA LEU A 11 19.15 -17.67 -13.03
C LEU A 11 19.86 -16.40 -13.51
N ILE A 12 19.86 -16.11 -14.81
CA ILE A 12 20.45 -14.86 -15.35
C ILE A 12 19.63 -13.63 -14.92
N CYS A 13 18.30 -13.69 -15.00
CA CYS A 13 17.43 -12.59 -14.57
C CYS A 13 17.59 -12.30 -13.07
N LEU A 14 17.73 -13.35 -12.24
CA LEU A 14 17.90 -13.23 -10.80
C LEU A 14 19.32 -12.78 -10.39
N PHE A 15 20.39 -13.38 -10.94
CA PHE A 15 21.77 -12.99 -10.58
C PHE A 15 22.13 -11.59 -11.05
N TYR A 16 21.62 -11.14 -12.19
CA TYR A 16 21.82 -9.78 -12.68
C TYR A 16 20.92 -8.78 -11.94
N GLY A 17 19.66 -9.12 -11.68
CA GLY A 17 18.73 -8.27 -10.94
C GLY A 17 19.09 -8.10 -9.47
N ALA A 18 19.59 -9.16 -8.81
CA ALA A 18 19.99 -9.12 -7.40
C ALA A 18 21.26 -8.30 -7.18
N ARG A 19 22.19 -8.27 -8.14
CA ARG A 19 23.39 -7.40 -8.06
C ARG A 19 23.09 -5.91 -8.24
N LYS A 20 22.00 -5.56 -8.93
CA LYS A 20 21.55 -4.16 -9.08
C LYS A 20 20.56 -3.70 -8.02
N GLY A 21 19.86 -4.62 -7.35
CA GLY A 21 18.95 -4.34 -6.23
C GLY A 21 17.68 -3.58 -6.61
N GLY A 22 16.74 -3.48 -5.66
CA GLY A 22 15.52 -2.66 -5.78
C GLY A 22 14.63 -3.02 -6.98
N ILE A 23 14.19 -2.01 -7.74
CA ILE A 23 13.25 -2.13 -8.87
C ILE A 23 13.79 -3.06 -9.98
N ALA A 24 15.12 -3.15 -10.14
CA ALA A 24 15.74 -3.98 -11.17
C ALA A 24 15.43 -5.48 -10.99
N LEU A 25 15.28 -5.95 -9.75
CA LEU A 25 14.96 -7.35 -9.44
C LEU A 25 13.53 -7.72 -9.85
N GLY A 26 12.57 -6.80 -9.68
CA GLY A 26 11.16 -7.01 -10.08
C GLY A 26 10.96 -6.98 -11.60
N LEU A 27 11.67 -6.09 -12.30
CA LEU A 27 11.58 -5.95 -13.75
C LEU A 27 12.17 -7.17 -14.49
N LEU A 28 13.31 -7.67 -14.01
CA LEU A 28 13.95 -8.86 -14.57
C LEU A 28 13.18 -10.14 -14.25
N GLY A 29 12.50 -10.20 -13.09
CA GLY A 29 11.54 -11.26 -12.78
C GLY A 29 10.35 -11.31 -13.75
N GLY A 30 9.81 -10.15 -14.15
CA GLY A 30 8.74 -10.06 -15.15
C GLY A 30 9.16 -10.47 -16.56
N ILE A 31 10.38 -10.08 -16.97
CA ILE A 31 10.95 -10.48 -18.27
C ILE A 31 11.19 -12.00 -18.32
N GLY A 32 11.71 -12.60 -17.23
CA GLY A 32 11.84 -14.05 -17.10
C GLY A 32 10.48 -14.76 -17.19
N LEU A 33 9.43 -14.20 -16.58
CA LEU A 33 8.07 -14.75 -16.64
C LEU A 33 7.48 -14.71 -18.06
N VAL A 34 7.65 -13.61 -18.80
CA VAL A 34 7.19 -13.47 -20.20
C VAL A 34 7.88 -14.48 -21.10
N ILE A 35 9.19 -14.69 -20.95
CA ILE A 35 9.92 -15.65 -21.76
C ILE A 35 9.44 -17.09 -21.46
N LEU A 36 9.21 -17.43 -20.19
CA LEU A 36 8.72 -18.76 -19.78
C LEU A 36 7.28 -19.06 -20.26
N VAL A 37 6.40 -18.06 -20.23
CA VAL A 37 4.98 -18.23 -20.61
C VAL A 37 4.78 -18.22 -22.14
N PHE A 38 5.42 -17.31 -22.86
CA PHE A 38 5.16 -17.12 -24.29
C PHE A 38 6.11 -17.85 -25.22
N VAL A 39 7.35 -18.13 -24.79
CA VAL A 39 8.34 -18.85 -25.61
C VAL A 39 8.35 -20.34 -25.26
N PHE A 40 8.17 -20.69 -23.98
CA PHE A 40 8.14 -22.09 -23.52
C PHE A 40 6.74 -22.62 -23.21
N HIS A 41 5.69 -21.82 -23.45
CA HIS A 41 4.27 -22.19 -23.31
C HIS A 41 3.89 -22.77 -21.94
N LEU A 42 4.58 -22.35 -20.88
CA LEU A 42 4.25 -22.76 -19.51
C LEU A 42 3.00 -22.01 -19.02
N GLN A 43 2.11 -22.70 -18.30
CA GLN A 43 0.97 -22.03 -17.67
C GLN A 43 1.45 -21.16 -16.49
N PRO A 44 0.99 -19.90 -16.39
CA PRO A 44 1.33 -19.05 -15.26
C PRO A 44 0.81 -19.65 -13.95
N GLY A 45 1.69 -19.73 -12.94
CA GLY A 45 1.32 -20.18 -11.59
C GLY A 45 0.36 -19.21 -10.88
N LYS A 46 -0.20 -19.63 -9.73
CA LYS A 46 -1.02 -18.75 -8.86
C LYS A 46 -0.14 -17.69 -8.18
N PRO A 47 -0.50 -16.40 -8.20
CA PRO A 47 0.22 -15.35 -7.49
C PRO A 47 0.20 -15.58 -5.96
N PRO A 48 1.20 -15.06 -5.24
CA PRO A 48 1.77 -15.69 -4.06
C PRO A 48 0.84 -15.52 -2.86
N VAL A 49 0.52 -16.64 -2.21
CA VAL A 49 -0.28 -16.65 -0.99
C VAL A 49 0.56 -16.02 0.11
N ASP A 50 0.12 -14.81 0.46
CA ASP A 50 0.60 -13.91 1.49
C ASP A 50 1.90 -13.14 1.18
N VAL A 51 1.80 -12.18 0.25
CA VAL A 51 2.79 -11.12 0.05
C VAL A 51 3.22 -10.49 1.38
N MET A 52 2.32 -10.40 2.37
CA MET A 52 2.66 -9.97 3.74
C MET A 52 3.73 -10.87 4.37
N LEU A 53 3.57 -12.20 4.31
CA LEU A 53 4.56 -13.15 4.84
C LEU A 53 5.88 -13.03 4.08
N VAL A 54 5.85 -12.85 2.76
CA VAL A 54 7.06 -12.64 1.95
C VAL A 54 7.79 -11.38 2.40
N ILE A 55 7.09 -10.25 2.55
CA ILE A 55 7.65 -8.99 3.04
C ILE A 55 8.25 -9.19 4.44
N GLN A 56 7.54 -9.85 5.35
CA GLN A 56 8.02 -10.13 6.70
C GLN A 56 9.30 -10.98 6.70
N MET A 57 9.36 -12.02 5.87
CA MET A 57 10.56 -12.86 5.72
C MET A 57 11.76 -12.03 5.26
N PHE A 58 11.58 -11.18 4.24
CA PHE A 58 12.65 -10.30 3.76
C PHE A 58 13.09 -9.28 4.81
N MET A 59 12.15 -8.64 5.52
CA MET A 59 12.47 -7.67 6.57
C MET A 59 13.28 -8.31 7.71
N LEU A 60 12.86 -9.50 8.19
CA LEU A 60 13.57 -10.23 9.24
C LEU A 60 14.96 -10.68 8.77
N LEU A 61 15.08 -11.16 7.53
CA LEU A 61 16.36 -11.54 6.93
C LEU A 61 17.31 -10.34 6.85
N THR A 62 16.85 -9.20 6.36
CA THR A 62 17.65 -7.97 6.31
C THR A 62 18.09 -7.54 7.71
N GLY A 63 17.19 -7.57 8.70
CA GLY A 63 17.52 -7.28 10.10
C GLY A 63 18.63 -8.21 10.65
N ALA A 64 18.52 -9.51 10.39
CA ALA A 64 19.54 -10.49 10.78
C ALA A 64 20.89 -10.21 10.12
N LEU A 65 20.91 -9.90 8.82
CA LEU A 65 22.13 -9.54 8.09
C LEU A 65 22.78 -8.28 8.65
N ILE A 66 22.01 -7.24 8.97
CA ILE A 66 22.52 -6.02 9.59
C ILE A 66 23.20 -6.36 10.92
N ILE A 67 22.58 -7.17 11.78
CA ILE A 67 23.15 -7.58 13.08
C ILE A 67 24.48 -8.30 12.90
N ILE A 68 24.53 -9.27 11.97
CA ILE A 68 25.74 -10.06 11.69
C ILE A 68 26.87 -9.18 11.14
N LEU A 69 26.59 -8.34 10.14
CA LEU A 69 27.59 -7.54 9.45
C LEU A 69 28.14 -6.40 10.32
N THR A 70 27.27 -5.76 11.10
CA THR A 70 27.66 -4.67 12.01
C THR A 70 28.19 -5.16 13.36
N LYS A 71 28.09 -6.47 13.64
CA LYS A 71 28.41 -7.08 14.94
C LYS A 71 27.66 -6.42 16.10
N THR A 72 26.42 -5.98 15.84
CA THR A 72 25.58 -5.33 16.85
C THR A 72 25.19 -6.36 17.92
N ASN A 73 25.29 -6.01 19.20
CA ASN A 73 24.83 -6.86 20.29
C ASN A 73 23.29 -6.98 20.27
N PRO A 74 22.69 -8.16 20.03
CA PRO A 74 21.23 -8.29 19.94
C PRO A 74 20.51 -7.87 21.22
N ALA A 75 21.14 -8.06 22.39
CA ALA A 75 20.56 -7.70 23.67
C ALA A 75 20.46 -6.18 23.90
N SER A 76 21.18 -5.36 23.13
CA SER A 76 21.03 -3.90 23.19
C SER A 76 19.86 -3.37 22.34
N ILE A 77 19.40 -4.15 21.37
CA ILE A 77 18.31 -3.75 20.46
C ILE A 77 17.00 -3.62 21.23
N SER A 78 16.61 -4.64 21.99
CA SER A 78 15.35 -4.62 22.75
C SER A 78 15.33 -3.61 23.90
N LYS A 79 16.51 -3.12 24.30
CA LYS A 79 16.66 -2.15 25.40
C LYS A 79 16.57 -0.71 24.92
N ASN A 80 16.75 -0.45 23.62
CA ASN A 80 16.78 0.91 23.10
C ASN A 80 15.37 1.51 22.93
N GLU A 81 15.30 2.84 22.84
CA GLU A 81 14.06 3.59 22.74
C GLU A 81 13.30 3.32 21.43
N VAL A 82 14.02 2.97 20.36
CA VAL A 82 13.46 2.66 19.04
C VAL A 82 12.61 1.40 19.10
N PHE A 83 13.14 0.32 19.69
CA PHE A 83 12.42 -0.94 19.85
C PHE A 83 11.24 -0.79 20.79
N ARG A 84 11.41 -0.11 21.94
CA ARG A 84 10.30 0.16 22.87
C ARG A 84 9.17 0.96 22.20
N SER A 85 9.51 2.01 21.47
CA SER A 85 8.54 2.82 20.72
C SER A 85 7.84 2.01 19.64
N GLY A 86 8.58 1.17 18.92
CA GLY A 86 8.02 0.25 17.93
C GLY A 86 7.02 -0.73 18.53
N MET A 87 7.33 -1.32 19.68
CA MET A 87 6.42 -2.26 20.37
C MET A 87 5.13 -1.59 20.84
N ILE A 88 5.21 -0.36 21.37
CA ILE A 88 4.02 0.43 21.76
C ILE A 88 3.14 0.72 20.54
N ALA A 89 3.76 1.15 19.43
CA ALA A 89 3.04 1.43 18.19
C ALA A 89 2.33 0.18 17.64
N ILE A 90 2.98 -0.99 17.66
CA ILE A 90 2.37 -2.25 17.20
C ILE A 90 1.11 -2.58 18.01
N VAL A 91 1.19 -2.54 19.34
CA VAL A 91 0.04 -2.89 20.21
C VAL A 91 -1.09 -1.87 20.05
N ALA A 92 -0.77 -0.58 19.98
CA ALA A 92 -1.77 0.48 19.82
C ALA A 92 -2.50 0.42 18.47
N VAL A 93 -1.76 0.15 17.38
CA VAL A 93 -2.31 0.13 16.03
C VAL A 93 -3.09 -1.13 15.74
N TYR A 94 -2.59 -2.29 16.18
CA TYR A 94 -3.16 -3.58 15.80
C TYR A 94 -4.62 -3.72 16.21
N GLY A 95 -4.97 -3.35 17.45
CA GLY A 95 -6.35 -3.42 17.94
C GLY A 95 -7.30 -2.49 17.18
N ILE A 96 -6.88 -1.25 16.91
CA ILE A 96 -7.70 -0.25 16.21
C ILE A 96 -7.88 -0.65 14.74
N ALA A 97 -6.81 -1.08 14.08
CA ALA A 97 -6.85 -1.52 12.70
C ALA A 97 -7.73 -2.77 12.53
N TRP A 98 -7.62 -3.75 13.42
CA TRP A 98 -8.42 -4.97 13.36
C TRP A 98 -9.90 -4.70 13.63
N MET A 99 -10.23 -3.85 14.60
CA MET A 99 -11.61 -3.44 14.86
C MET A 99 -12.22 -2.72 13.65
N ALA A 100 -11.48 -1.78 13.03
CA ALA A 100 -11.93 -1.08 11.84
C ALA A 100 -12.15 -2.06 10.67
N GLU A 101 -11.18 -2.92 10.37
CA GLU A 101 -11.31 -3.93 9.31
C GLU A 101 -12.49 -4.88 9.56
N THR A 102 -12.74 -5.29 10.80
CA THR A 102 -13.87 -6.17 11.15
C THR A 102 -15.21 -5.51 10.86
N MET A 103 -15.39 -4.25 11.25
CA MET A 103 -16.62 -3.49 10.98
C MET A 103 -16.83 -3.24 9.48
N PHE A 104 -15.78 -2.82 8.78
CA PHE A 104 -15.86 -2.53 7.35
C PHE A 104 -16.05 -3.80 6.52
N GLY A 105 -15.36 -4.88 6.87
CA GLY A 105 -15.56 -6.18 6.25
C GLY A 105 -17.00 -6.70 6.43
N ALA A 106 -17.61 -6.46 7.59
CA ALA A 106 -19.00 -6.87 7.86
C ALA A 106 -20.04 -6.07 7.07
N HIS A 107 -19.79 -4.79 6.80
CA HIS A 107 -20.74 -3.87 6.14
C HIS A 107 -20.32 -3.47 4.72
N MET A 108 -19.30 -4.10 4.13
CA MET A 108 -18.73 -3.68 2.84
C MET A 108 -19.77 -3.68 1.72
N SER A 109 -20.68 -4.66 1.70
CA SER A 109 -21.76 -4.74 0.70
C SER A 109 -22.76 -3.59 0.80
N GLU A 110 -23.10 -3.15 2.01
CA GLU A 110 -23.99 -2.01 2.26
C GLU A 110 -23.31 -0.69 1.90
N ILE A 111 -22.04 -0.54 2.28
CA ILE A 111 -21.19 0.59 1.91
C ILE A 111 -21.09 0.70 0.38
N GLN A 112 -20.88 -0.42 -0.32
CA GLN A 112 -20.84 -0.46 -1.78
C GLN A 112 -22.17 -0.06 -2.44
N GLY A 113 -23.31 -0.47 -1.87
CA GLY A 113 -24.63 -0.12 -2.37
C GLY A 113 -24.93 1.39 -2.29
N VAL A 114 -24.79 1.97 -1.09
CA VAL A 114 -25.08 3.40 -0.84
C VAL A 114 -24.12 4.30 -1.62
N LEU A 115 -22.82 3.96 -1.62
CA LEU A 115 -21.81 4.78 -2.26
C LEU A 115 -21.86 4.64 -3.79
N GLY A 116 -22.29 3.49 -4.32
CA GLY A 116 -22.43 3.27 -5.76
C GLY A 116 -23.50 4.17 -6.40
N GLU A 117 -24.65 4.34 -5.75
CA GLU A 117 -25.71 5.25 -6.22
C GLU A 117 -25.22 6.71 -6.24
N MET A 118 -24.50 7.12 -5.20
CA MET A 118 -23.97 8.48 -5.08
C MET A 118 -22.94 8.81 -6.17
N VAL A 119 -22.08 7.85 -6.57
CA VAL A 119 -21.09 8.09 -7.64
C VAL A 119 -21.74 8.23 -9.02
N LYS A 120 -22.85 7.53 -9.28
CA LYS A 120 -23.59 7.68 -10.55
C LYS A 120 -24.13 9.09 -10.75
N GLU A 121 -24.67 9.67 -9.67
CA GLU A 121 -25.24 11.02 -9.71
C GLU A 121 -24.15 12.10 -9.62
N TYR A 122 -23.09 11.84 -8.85
CA TYR A 122 -22.00 12.77 -8.58
C TYR A 122 -20.63 12.09 -8.78
N PRO A 123 -20.04 12.13 -10.00
CA PRO A 123 -18.78 11.43 -10.27
C PRO A 123 -17.60 11.82 -9.37
N TRP A 124 -17.57 13.07 -8.89
CA TRP A 124 -16.56 13.55 -7.91
C TRP A 124 -16.67 12.86 -6.55
N ALA A 125 -17.84 12.31 -6.20
CA ALA A 125 -18.04 11.56 -4.96
C ALA A 125 -17.16 10.32 -4.90
N TYR A 126 -16.75 9.77 -6.05
CA TYR A 126 -15.85 8.61 -6.12
C TYR A 126 -14.56 8.84 -5.34
N ALA A 127 -13.96 10.04 -5.44
CA ALA A 127 -12.75 10.37 -4.71
C ALA A 127 -12.97 10.30 -3.19
N ILE A 128 -14.10 10.80 -2.70
CA ILE A 128 -14.43 10.78 -1.26
C ILE A 128 -14.68 9.35 -0.79
N VAL A 129 -15.43 8.57 -1.58
CA VAL A 129 -15.70 7.16 -1.31
C VAL A 129 -14.38 6.39 -1.18
N LEU A 130 -13.50 6.53 -2.18
CA LEU A 130 -12.21 5.85 -2.19
C LEU A 130 -11.32 6.30 -1.01
N LEU A 131 -11.36 7.58 -0.65
CA LEU A 131 -10.62 8.13 0.49
C LEU A 131 -11.07 7.55 1.82
N LEU A 132 -12.38 7.49 2.04
CA LEU A 132 -12.96 6.92 3.26
C LEU A 132 -12.66 5.43 3.35
N VAL A 133 -12.96 4.68 2.29
CA VAL A 133 -12.71 3.23 2.26
C VAL A 133 -11.24 2.95 2.50
N SER A 134 -10.33 3.62 1.80
CA SER A 134 -8.88 3.51 2.01
C SER A 134 -8.46 3.71 3.45
N LYS A 135 -9.00 4.75 4.10
CA LYS A 135 -8.66 5.03 5.48
C LYS A 135 -9.09 3.89 6.40
N PHE A 136 -10.30 3.37 6.19
CA PHE A 136 -10.89 2.38 7.07
C PHE A 136 -10.31 0.98 6.88
N VAL A 137 -10.00 0.58 5.64
CA VAL A 137 -9.31 -0.69 5.38
C VAL A 137 -7.79 -0.61 5.59
N ASN A 138 -7.26 0.57 5.95
CA ASN A 138 -5.82 0.84 6.14
C ASN A 138 -4.90 0.25 5.06
N SER A 139 -5.39 0.15 3.81
CA SER A 139 -4.68 -0.46 2.68
C SER A 139 -5.12 0.16 1.35
N GLN A 140 -4.21 0.85 0.64
CA GLN A 140 -4.46 1.44 -0.69
C GLN A 140 -4.84 0.35 -1.68
N ALA A 141 -4.09 -0.75 -1.66
CA ALA A 141 -4.29 -1.87 -2.57
C ALA A 141 -5.61 -2.59 -2.28
N ALA A 142 -5.94 -2.83 -1.01
CA ALA A 142 -7.21 -3.47 -0.65
C ALA A 142 -8.40 -2.56 -0.98
N ALA A 143 -8.29 -1.25 -0.74
CA ALA A 143 -9.34 -0.29 -1.06
C ALA A 143 -9.63 -0.23 -2.56
N LEU A 144 -8.58 -0.17 -3.39
CA LEU A 144 -8.73 -0.22 -4.84
C LEU A 144 -9.31 -1.58 -5.29
N ALA A 145 -8.82 -2.69 -4.75
CA ALA A 145 -9.33 -4.02 -5.05
C ALA A 145 -10.81 -4.20 -4.66
N ALA A 146 -11.27 -3.53 -3.60
CA ALA A 146 -12.65 -3.57 -3.15
C ALA A 146 -13.58 -2.65 -3.96
N ILE A 147 -13.14 -1.43 -4.28
CA ILE A 147 -14.01 -0.38 -4.82
C ILE A 147 -13.98 -0.28 -6.35
N VAL A 148 -12.84 -0.52 -6.99
CA VAL A 148 -12.73 -0.39 -8.45
C VAL A 148 -13.65 -1.38 -9.19
N PRO A 149 -13.70 -2.68 -8.85
CA PRO A 149 -14.60 -3.62 -9.54
C PRO A 149 -16.07 -3.25 -9.40
N VAL A 150 -16.46 -2.75 -8.22
CA VAL A 150 -17.83 -2.31 -7.93
C VAL A 150 -18.19 -1.06 -8.74
N ALA A 151 -17.31 -0.05 -8.75
CA ALA A 151 -17.50 1.17 -9.51
C ALA A 151 -17.66 0.88 -11.02
N LEU A 152 -16.85 -0.03 -11.56
CA LEU A 152 -16.98 -0.46 -12.96
C LEU A 152 -18.30 -1.22 -13.20
N ALA A 153 -18.70 -2.12 -12.29
CA ALA A 153 -19.93 -2.90 -12.43
C ALA A 153 -21.20 -2.04 -12.44
N ILE A 154 -21.18 -0.90 -11.75
CA ILE A 154 -22.31 0.05 -11.74
C ILE A 154 -22.20 1.10 -12.85
N GLY A 155 -21.18 1.05 -13.71
CA GLY A 155 -21.06 1.94 -14.88
C GLY A 155 -20.37 3.28 -14.62
N VAL A 156 -19.54 3.40 -13.57
CA VAL A 156 -18.66 4.56 -13.40
C VAL A 156 -17.62 4.57 -14.52
N ASP A 157 -17.44 5.73 -15.17
CA ASP A 157 -16.41 5.88 -16.20
C ASP A 157 -15.00 5.61 -15.61
N PRO A 158 -14.20 4.72 -16.22
CA PRO A 158 -12.82 4.47 -15.81
C PRO A 158 -11.96 5.74 -15.69
N ALA A 159 -12.26 6.78 -16.45
CA ALA A 159 -11.58 8.07 -16.37
C ALA A 159 -11.73 8.71 -14.98
N TYR A 160 -12.91 8.66 -14.36
CA TYR A 160 -13.14 9.17 -13.00
C TYR A 160 -12.35 8.37 -11.95
N ILE A 161 -12.23 7.06 -12.17
CA ILE A 161 -11.47 6.15 -11.30
C ILE A 161 -9.98 6.50 -11.33
N VAL A 162 -9.43 6.65 -12.54
CA VAL A 162 -8.00 6.98 -12.74
C VAL A 162 -7.71 8.40 -12.24
N ALA A 163 -8.55 9.38 -12.59
CA ALA A 163 -8.40 10.78 -12.17
C ALA A 163 -8.41 10.94 -10.64
N SER A 164 -9.15 10.06 -9.95
CA SER A 164 -9.29 10.08 -8.49
C SER A 164 -8.40 9.07 -7.77
N ALA A 165 -7.54 8.32 -8.48
CA ALA A 165 -6.68 7.29 -7.90
C ALA A 165 -5.85 7.76 -6.68
N PRO A 166 -5.34 9.00 -6.61
CA PRO A 166 -4.62 9.48 -5.42
C PRO A 166 -5.46 9.50 -4.14
N ALA A 167 -6.80 9.53 -4.25
CA ALA A 167 -7.70 9.44 -3.11
C ALA A 167 -7.58 8.09 -2.38
N CYS A 168 -6.97 7.06 -2.99
CA CYS A 168 -6.65 5.83 -2.29
C CYS A 168 -5.64 6.01 -1.15
N TYR A 169 -5.07 7.20 -0.94
CA TYR A 169 -4.19 7.49 0.19
C TYR A 169 -4.93 8.20 1.34
N GLY A 170 -5.85 7.50 2.03
CA GLY A 170 -6.58 8.02 3.19
C GLY A 170 -5.87 7.86 4.53
N TYR A 171 -4.69 7.27 4.56
CA TYR A 171 -4.00 6.85 5.79
C TYR A 171 -3.80 7.98 6.79
N TYR A 172 -3.49 9.17 6.27
CA TYR A 172 -3.21 10.37 7.05
C TYR A 172 -4.43 10.92 7.82
N ILE A 173 -5.64 10.41 7.64
CA ILE A 173 -6.85 10.96 8.31
C ILE A 173 -6.94 10.54 9.78
N LEU A 174 -6.51 9.31 10.09
CA LEU A 174 -6.30 8.87 11.47
C LEU A 174 -4.87 8.35 11.57
N PRO A 175 -4.06 8.79 12.53
CA PRO A 175 -2.65 8.42 12.65
C PRO A 175 -2.49 7.01 13.24
N THR A 176 -3.14 6.03 12.60
CA THR A 176 -3.18 4.63 13.00
C THR A 176 -2.20 3.80 12.18
N TYR A 177 -1.42 4.40 11.27
CA TYR A 177 -0.43 3.65 10.52
C TYR A 177 0.88 3.57 11.33
N PRO A 178 1.59 2.42 11.34
CA PRO A 178 2.81 2.27 12.15
C PRO A 178 3.89 3.30 11.83
N SER A 179 4.00 3.76 10.57
CA SER A 179 4.94 4.82 10.19
C SER A 179 4.59 6.17 10.81
N ASP A 180 3.31 6.48 11.00
CA ASP A 180 2.86 7.76 11.57
C ASP A 180 3.23 7.82 13.05
N LEU A 181 2.96 6.73 13.79
CA LEU A 181 3.36 6.62 15.18
C LEU A 181 4.87 6.60 15.35
N ALA A 182 5.59 5.89 14.48
CA ALA A 182 7.05 5.92 14.49
C ALA A 182 7.59 7.34 14.24
N ALA A 183 7.01 8.08 13.29
CA ALA A 183 7.39 9.45 13.00
C ALA A 183 7.16 10.37 14.21
N ILE A 184 6.02 10.23 14.91
CA ILE A 184 5.77 10.96 16.17
C ILE A 184 6.80 10.60 17.24
N GLN A 185 7.07 9.32 17.44
CA GLN A 185 7.96 8.84 18.50
C GLN A 185 9.44 9.18 18.25
N PHE A 186 9.87 9.26 16.99
CA PHE A 186 11.25 9.61 16.63
C PHE A 186 11.47 11.11 16.45
N ASP A 187 10.42 11.91 16.41
CA ASP A 187 10.53 13.35 16.24
C ASP A 187 11.04 14.03 17.52
N ARG A 188 12.35 14.32 17.53
CA ARG A 188 13.02 15.06 18.61
C ARG A 188 12.62 16.54 18.66
N SER A 189 12.05 17.10 17.58
CA SER A 189 11.63 18.50 17.52
C SER A 189 10.27 18.75 18.18
N GLY A 190 9.46 17.70 18.36
CA GLY A 190 8.10 17.78 18.91
C GLY A 190 7.09 18.46 17.98
N THR A 191 7.43 18.65 16.69
CA THR A 191 6.56 19.26 15.69
C THR A 191 5.53 18.27 15.11
N THR A 192 5.82 16.98 15.21
CA THR A 192 4.98 15.85 14.80
C THR A 192 4.28 15.28 16.01
N ARG A 193 2.98 15.58 16.16
CA ARG A 193 2.21 15.20 17.34
C ARG A 193 0.73 14.99 17.03
N ILE A 194 0.08 14.25 17.93
CA ILE A 194 -1.38 14.17 18.01
C ILE A 194 -1.82 15.21 19.05
N GLY A 195 -2.74 16.08 18.65
CA GLY A 195 -3.35 17.11 19.48
C GLY A 195 -4.49 16.57 20.34
N ARG A 196 -5.45 17.44 20.69
CA ARG A 196 -6.56 17.09 21.60
C ARG A 196 -7.50 16.00 21.05
N PHE A 197 -7.61 15.90 19.73
CA PHE A 197 -8.48 14.93 19.05
C PHE A 197 -7.64 14.04 18.15
N VAL A 198 -8.08 12.80 17.91
CA VAL A 198 -7.37 11.82 17.07
C VAL A 198 -7.16 12.34 15.65
N ILE A 199 -8.12 13.12 15.12
CA ILE A 199 -8.05 13.78 13.81
C ILE A 199 -7.26 15.08 13.82
N ASN A 200 -6.83 15.60 14.97
CA ASN A 200 -6.06 16.82 15.06
C ASN A 200 -4.58 16.46 15.21
N HIS A 201 -3.88 16.26 14.10
CA HIS A 201 -2.46 15.87 14.13
C HIS A 201 -1.68 16.44 12.95
N SER A 202 -0.35 16.44 13.07
CA SER A 202 0.55 17.11 12.12
C SER A 202 0.48 16.59 10.68
N PHE A 203 0.02 15.36 10.46
CA PHE A 203 -0.10 14.75 9.12
C PHE A 203 -1.34 15.19 8.33
N ILE A 204 -2.36 15.78 8.98
CA ILE A 204 -3.61 16.16 8.29
C ILE A 204 -3.35 17.15 7.16
N LEU A 205 -2.63 18.23 7.44
CA LEU A 205 -2.45 19.30 6.47
C LEU A 205 -1.61 18.85 5.27
N PRO A 206 -0.43 18.21 5.44
CA PRO A 206 0.33 17.68 4.31
C PRO A 206 -0.45 16.63 3.51
N GLY A 207 -1.17 15.72 4.19
CA GLY A 207 -1.95 14.68 3.52
C GLY A 207 -3.12 15.25 2.72
N LEU A 208 -3.85 16.21 3.30
CA LEU A 208 -4.96 16.87 2.62
C LEU A 208 -4.48 17.63 1.39
N ILE A 209 -3.40 18.40 1.51
CA ILE A 209 -2.80 19.12 0.38
C ILE A 209 -2.37 18.11 -0.70
N GLY A 210 -1.62 17.08 -0.32
CA GLY A 210 -1.11 16.09 -1.28
C GLY A 210 -2.22 15.36 -2.04
N VAL A 211 -3.25 14.88 -1.34
CA VAL A 211 -4.35 14.14 -1.97
C VAL A 211 -5.26 15.05 -2.77
N SER A 212 -5.66 16.20 -2.23
CA SER A 212 -6.56 17.12 -2.94
C SER A 212 -5.92 17.67 -4.21
N VAL A 213 -4.68 18.15 -4.15
CA VAL A 213 -3.95 18.66 -5.33
C VAL A 213 -3.78 17.54 -6.36
N SER A 214 -3.38 16.34 -5.94
CA SER A 214 -3.20 15.22 -6.87
C SER A 214 -4.50 14.80 -7.55
N CYS A 215 -5.63 14.80 -6.83
CA CYS A 215 -6.94 14.50 -7.43
C CYS A 215 -7.38 15.61 -8.39
N VAL A 216 -7.22 16.89 -8.02
CA VAL A 216 -7.56 18.02 -8.89
C VAL A 216 -6.78 17.96 -10.20
N PHE A 217 -5.47 17.76 -10.15
CA PHE A 217 -4.65 17.63 -11.35
C PHE A 217 -4.96 16.35 -12.14
N GLY A 218 -5.29 15.24 -11.45
CA GLY A 218 -5.76 14.02 -12.11
C GLY A 218 -7.00 14.26 -12.97
N TRP A 219 -7.96 15.03 -12.45
CA TRP A 219 -9.16 15.44 -13.19
C TRP A 219 -8.88 16.42 -14.32
N ILE A 220 -8.01 17.42 -14.09
CA ILE A 220 -7.59 18.36 -15.13
C ILE A 220 -6.95 17.60 -16.30
N PHE A 221 -6.03 16.68 -16.01
CA PHE A 221 -5.37 15.89 -17.06
C PHE A 221 -6.37 14.99 -17.79
N ALA A 222 -7.25 14.32 -17.06
CA ALA A 222 -8.26 13.47 -17.68
C ALA A 222 -9.16 14.27 -18.65
N ALA A 223 -9.60 15.48 -18.28
CA ALA A 223 -10.33 16.38 -19.16
C ALA A 223 -9.49 16.88 -20.35
N MET A 224 -8.23 17.29 -20.12
CA MET A 224 -7.34 17.78 -21.18
C MET A 224 -7.05 16.74 -22.26
N TYR A 225 -6.97 15.47 -21.88
CA TYR A 225 -6.76 14.35 -22.81
C TYR A 225 -8.06 13.80 -23.41
N GLY A 226 -9.21 14.39 -23.09
CA GLY A 226 -10.52 13.99 -23.63
C GLY A 226 -11.06 12.69 -23.05
N PHE A 227 -10.62 12.30 -21.85
CA PHE A 227 -11.16 11.15 -21.13
C PHE A 227 -12.40 11.50 -20.29
N LEU A 228 -12.65 12.79 -20.02
CA LEU A 228 -13.80 13.32 -19.28
C LEU A 228 -14.61 14.30 -20.15
#